data_AF-A0A517MHQ3-F1
#
_entry.id   AF-A0A517MHQ3-F1
#
_cell.length_a   1.000
_cell.length_b   1.000
_cell.length_c   1.000
_cell.angle_alpha   90.00
_cell.angle_beta   90.00
_cell.angle_gamma   90.00
#
_symmetry.space_group_name_H-M   'P 1'
#
loop_
_entity.id
_entity.type
_entity.pdbx_description
1 polymer ?
#
loop_
_entity_poly.entity_id
_entity_poly.type
_entity_poly.pdbx_seq_one_letter_code
_entity_poly.pdbx_strand_id
1 'polypeptide(L)'
;MHVFLISMPVNSPRRESGLRQIKATGLSFEIVDGVQARRWRKEELPCEKGSWLKPGEVGCYLAHLHALQRIVDYEMPWACVLEDDFCYEANPDFGLVEIESYLPTDFDYVHLQRDCGWNPDFKVLEGGKYFERIHGTPWGTVGYLISQRLCRLILRDHTLCKLPIDKLFDQLSPEGIFYRTVKPLVGAHNGFGSDVHGT
;
A
#
# COMPACT_ATOMS: atom_id res chain seq x y z
N MET A 1 10.70 -11.83 5.47
CA MET A 1 9.99 -10.68 4.85
C MET A 1 10.83 -9.41 4.83
N HIS A 2 10.76 -8.61 3.76
CA HIS A 2 11.28 -7.23 3.70
C HIS A 2 10.13 -6.21 3.66
N VAL A 3 10.31 -5.06 4.31
CA VAL A 3 9.29 -4.00 4.43
C VAL A 3 9.77 -2.70 3.79
N PHE A 4 8.94 -2.08 2.96
CA PHE A 4 9.15 -0.72 2.48
C PHE A 4 8.23 0.24 3.25
N LEU A 5 8.81 1.25 3.89
CA LEU A 5 8.07 2.32 4.56
C LEU A 5 8.05 3.55 3.66
N ILE A 6 6.89 3.88 3.09
CA ILE A 6 6.66 5.12 2.37
C ILE A 6 6.49 6.26 3.37
N SER A 7 7.38 7.25 3.28
CA SER A 7 7.35 8.42 4.14
C SER A 7 7.94 9.62 3.43
N MET A 8 7.47 10.82 3.75
CA MET A 8 8.08 12.03 3.20
C MET A 8 9.56 12.13 3.62
N PRO A 9 10.45 12.71 2.79
CA PRO A 9 11.88 12.83 3.09
C PRO A 9 12.21 13.72 4.30
N VAL A 10 11.22 14.41 4.86
CA VAL A 10 11.36 15.29 6.03
C VAL A 10 11.15 14.46 7.30
N ASN A 11 11.97 14.67 8.33
CA ASN A 11 11.73 14.13 9.67
C ASN A 11 10.43 14.71 10.24
N SER A 12 9.32 14.01 10.04
CA SER A 12 8.01 14.31 10.59
C SER A 12 7.71 13.38 11.78
N PRO A 13 6.81 13.77 12.69
CA PRO A 13 6.31 12.88 13.73
C PRO A 13 5.77 11.55 13.19
N ARG A 14 5.18 11.56 11.98
CA ARG A 14 4.72 10.36 11.26
C ARG A 14 5.89 9.43 10.91
N ARG A 15 6.93 9.95 10.24
CA ARG A 15 8.13 9.18 9.91
C ARG A 15 8.76 8.57 11.15
N GLU A 16 8.91 9.35 12.22
CA GLU A 16 9.46 8.84 13.47
C GLU A 16 8.57 7.75 14.09
N SER A 17 7.24 7.91 14.04
CA SER A 17 6.30 6.92 14.53
C SER A 17 6.40 5.61 13.74
N GLY A 18 6.33 5.67 12.40
CA GLY A 18 6.47 4.49 11.55
C GLY A 18 7.80 3.78 11.76
N LEU A 19 8.92 4.54 11.85
CA LEU A 19 10.24 3.97 12.12
C LEU A 19 10.34 3.30 13.50
N ARG A 20 9.78 3.91 14.56
CA ARG A 20 9.77 3.30 15.89
C ARG A 20 9.00 1.98 15.87
N GLN A 21 7.84 1.97 15.22
CA GLN A 21 6.98 0.79 15.13
C GLN A 21 7.65 -0.35 14.36
N ILE A 22 8.20 -0.11 13.17
CA ILE A 22 8.87 -1.17 12.39
C ILE A 22 10.12 -1.66 13.11
N LYS A 23 10.95 -0.78 13.67
CA LYS A 23 12.16 -1.18 14.41
C LYS A 23 11.85 -2.12 15.58
N ALA A 24 10.73 -1.92 16.26
CA ALA A 24 10.30 -2.78 17.37
C ALA A 24 9.98 -4.22 16.94
N THR A 25 9.69 -4.46 15.65
CA THR A 25 9.42 -5.80 15.12
C THR A 25 10.67 -6.61 14.79
N GLY A 26 11.83 -5.95 14.63
CA GLY A 26 13.07 -6.58 14.15
C GLY A 26 13.05 -6.96 12.66
N LEU A 27 12.01 -6.61 11.90
CA LEU A 27 11.94 -6.84 10.45
C LEU A 27 12.97 -5.97 9.71
N SER A 28 13.52 -6.52 8.62
CA SER A 28 14.33 -5.73 7.68
C SER A 28 13.44 -4.75 6.94
N PHE A 29 13.87 -3.50 6.85
CA PHE A 29 13.10 -2.47 6.16
C PHE A 29 13.96 -1.42 5.47
N GLU A 30 13.35 -0.76 4.49
CA GLU A 30 13.89 0.38 3.77
C GLU A 30 12.85 1.51 3.68
N ILE A 31 13.31 2.76 3.68
CA ILE A 31 12.43 3.92 3.49
C ILE A 31 12.33 4.26 2.01
N VAL A 32 11.10 4.41 1.52
CA VAL A 32 10.80 4.94 0.20
C VAL A 32 10.35 6.38 0.38
N ASP A 33 11.09 7.32 -0.22
CA ASP A 33 10.75 8.74 -0.09
C ASP A 33 9.47 9.08 -0.86
N GLY A 34 8.54 9.72 -0.17
CA GLY A 34 7.31 10.25 -0.74
C GLY A 34 7.56 11.41 -1.72
N VAL A 35 6.66 11.57 -2.69
CA VAL A 35 6.83 12.55 -3.78
C VAL A 35 6.01 13.81 -3.51
N GLN A 36 6.67 14.98 -3.45
CA GLN A 36 6.02 16.30 -3.28
C GLN A 36 5.44 16.86 -4.59
N ALA A 37 4.59 16.09 -5.27
CA ALA A 37 4.03 16.48 -6.57
C ALA A 37 3.21 17.79 -6.51
N ARG A 38 2.72 18.21 -5.32
CA ARG A 38 2.14 19.55 -5.11
C ARG A 38 3.05 20.73 -5.44
N ARG A 39 4.36 20.52 -5.48
CA ARG A 39 5.36 21.54 -5.84
C ARG A 39 5.63 21.59 -7.34
N TRP A 40 5.09 20.65 -8.11
CA TRP A 40 5.28 20.57 -9.55
C TRP A 40 4.22 21.40 -10.27
N ARG A 41 4.50 21.79 -11.51
CA ARG A 41 3.48 22.43 -12.34
C ARG A 41 2.45 21.39 -12.75
N LYS A 42 1.19 21.81 -12.90
CA LYS A 42 0.09 20.89 -13.21
C LYS A 42 0.33 20.14 -14.53
N GLU A 43 0.99 20.79 -15.48
CA GLU A 43 1.31 20.25 -16.80
C GLU A 43 2.43 19.20 -16.77
N GLU A 44 3.18 19.13 -15.67
CA GLU A 44 4.29 18.19 -15.44
C GLU A 44 3.84 16.95 -14.66
N LEU A 45 2.61 16.96 -14.12
CA LEU A 45 2.10 15.81 -13.38
C LEU A 45 1.94 14.62 -14.33
N PRO A 46 2.47 13.42 -13.98
CA PRO A 46 2.34 12.22 -14.79
C PRO A 46 0.94 11.62 -14.65
N CYS A 47 -0.08 12.39 -15.02
CA CYS A 47 -1.48 12.00 -15.06
C CYS A 47 -2.09 12.39 -16.41
N GLU A 48 -3.29 11.89 -16.71
CA GLU A 48 -3.99 12.28 -17.94
C GLU A 48 -4.30 13.79 -17.97
N LYS A 49 -4.28 14.37 -19.18
CA LYS A 49 -4.67 15.78 -19.36
C LYS A 49 -6.13 15.95 -18.95
N GLY A 50 -6.40 16.95 -18.12
CA GLY A 50 -7.73 17.18 -17.56
C GLY A 50 -8.11 16.23 -16.42
N SER A 51 -7.15 15.45 -15.90
CA SER A 51 -7.36 14.60 -14.73
C SER A 51 -7.89 15.39 -13.53
N TRP A 52 -8.77 14.74 -12.77
CA TRP A 52 -9.33 15.22 -11.51
C TRP A 52 -8.43 14.92 -10.31
N LEU A 53 -7.33 14.19 -10.52
CA LEU A 53 -6.38 13.84 -9.47
C LEU A 53 -5.76 15.10 -8.87
N LYS A 54 -5.73 15.14 -7.54
CA LYS A 54 -4.98 16.13 -6.79
C LYS A 54 -3.49 15.82 -6.92
N PRO A 55 -2.61 16.85 -6.91
CA PRO A 55 -1.17 16.62 -6.90
C PRO A 55 -0.70 15.70 -5.77
N GLY A 56 -1.34 15.74 -4.59
CA GLY A 56 -1.05 14.81 -3.49
C GLY A 56 -1.36 13.34 -3.82
N GLU A 57 -2.44 13.06 -4.54
CA GLU A 57 -2.78 11.70 -4.99
C GLU A 57 -1.76 11.20 -6.02
N VAL A 58 -1.31 12.08 -6.93
CA VAL A 58 -0.22 11.76 -7.86
C VAL A 58 1.09 11.49 -7.11
N GLY A 59 1.40 12.29 -6.09
CA GLY A 59 2.57 12.09 -5.24
C GLY A 59 2.55 10.77 -4.48
N CYS A 60 1.39 10.39 -3.92
CA CYS A 60 1.15 9.09 -3.31
C CYS A 60 1.43 7.97 -4.32
N TYR A 61 0.76 8.02 -5.47
CA TYR A 61 0.89 7.02 -6.53
C TYR A 61 2.35 6.78 -6.95
N LEU A 62 3.11 7.86 -7.18
CA LEU A 62 4.52 7.78 -7.57
C LEU A 62 5.40 7.18 -6.47
N ALA A 63 5.12 7.48 -5.20
CA ALA A 63 5.84 6.87 -4.08
C ALA A 63 5.61 5.35 -4.01
N HIS A 64 4.38 4.89 -4.26
CA HIS A 64 4.11 3.46 -4.40
C HIS A 64 4.85 2.86 -5.59
N LEU A 65 4.86 3.50 -6.77
CA LEU A 65 5.64 3.01 -7.92
C LEU A 65 7.13 2.87 -7.59
N HIS A 66 7.72 3.78 -6.82
CA HIS A 66 9.12 3.65 -6.38
C HIS A 66 9.33 2.41 -5.49
N ALA A 67 8.40 2.12 -4.58
CA ALA A 67 8.44 0.90 -3.78
C ALA A 67 8.33 -0.35 -4.68
N LEU A 68 7.38 -0.36 -5.62
CA LEU A 68 7.20 -1.46 -6.57
C LEU A 68 8.44 -1.68 -7.44
N GLN A 69 9.09 -0.60 -7.87
CA GLN A 69 10.31 -0.67 -8.67
C GLN A 69 11.44 -1.33 -7.88
N ARG A 70 11.64 -0.98 -6.60
CA ARG A 70 12.64 -1.64 -5.74
C ARG A 70 12.37 -3.13 -5.57
N ILE A 71 11.11 -3.53 -5.41
CA ILE A 71 10.73 -4.96 -5.34
C ILE A 71 11.19 -5.71 -6.58
N VAL A 72 11.02 -5.10 -7.77
CA VAL A 72 11.44 -5.69 -9.04
C VAL A 72 12.97 -5.68 -9.19
N ASP A 73 13.62 -4.55 -8.90
CA ASP A 73 15.07 -4.38 -9.04
C ASP A 73 15.86 -5.30 -8.10
N TYR A 74 15.34 -5.54 -6.89
CA TYR A 74 15.95 -6.43 -5.90
C TYR A 74 15.56 -7.89 -6.09
N GLU A 75 14.83 -8.20 -7.15
CA GLU A 75 14.36 -9.54 -7.48
C GLU A 75 13.58 -10.21 -6.33
N MET A 76 12.94 -9.42 -5.46
CA MET A 76 12.15 -9.93 -4.34
C MET A 76 10.88 -10.61 -4.86
N PRO A 77 10.53 -11.84 -4.43
CA PRO A 77 9.32 -12.53 -4.90
C PRO A 77 8.04 -11.75 -4.51
N TRP A 78 8.08 -11.05 -3.39
CA TRP A 78 7.05 -10.17 -2.87
C TRP A 78 7.66 -9.32 -1.73
N ALA A 79 6.99 -8.25 -1.32
CA ALA A 79 7.35 -7.49 -0.12
C ALA A 79 6.11 -6.88 0.55
N CYS A 80 6.29 -6.38 1.77
CA CYS A 80 5.29 -5.56 2.45
C CYS A 80 5.58 -4.07 2.20
N VAL A 81 4.53 -3.29 1.90
CA VAL A 81 4.58 -1.84 1.77
C VAL A 81 3.68 -1.25 2.85
N LEU A 82 4.20 -0.28 3.60
CA LEU A 82 3.49 0.48 4.63
C LEU A 82 3.64 1.98 4.38
N GLU A 83 2.61 2.77 4.67
CA GLU A 83 2.69 4.24 4.76
C GLU A 83 3.02 4.68 6.20
N ASP A 84 3.63 5.85 6.38
CA ASP A 84 4.13 6.31 7.68
C ASP A 84 3.08 6.71 8.74
N ASP A 85 1.78 6.70 8.40
CA ASP A 85 0.67 6.81 9.35
C ASP A 85 0.10 5.46 9.78
N PHE A 86 0.73 4.33 9.42
CA PHE A 86 0.28 3.04 9.89
C PHE A 86 0.35 2.93 11.43
N CYS A 87 -0.60 2.20 12.01
CA CYS A 87 -0.56 1.68 13.37
C CYS A 87 -0.86 0.19 13.37
N TYR A 88 -0.30 -0.58 14.30
CA TYR A 88 -0.67 -1.98 14.49
C TYR A 88 -2.03 -2.11 15.20
N GLU A 89 -2.85 -3.06 14.74
CA GLU A 89 -4.12 -3.40 15.39
C GLU A 89 -3.90 -4.19 16.68
N ALA A 90 -4.77 -3.99 17.67
CA ALA A 90 -4.56 -4.47 19.04
C ALA A 90 -4.93 -5.96 19.27
N ASN A 91 -5.70 -6.57 18.37
CA ASN A 91 -6.19 -7.94 18.53
C ASN A 91 -6.17 -8.76 17.23
N PRO A 92 -5.02 -8.90 16.56
CA PRO A 92 -4.91 -9.74 15.39
C PRO A 92 -4.80 -11.23 15.80
N ASP A 93 -5.16 -12.14 14.89
CA ASP A 93 -4.93 -13.58 15.11
C ASP A 93 -3.46 -13.98 14.93
N PHE A 94 -2.67 -13.14 14.27
CA PHE A 94 -1.22 -13.26 14.05
C PHE A 94 -0.63 -11.88 13.74
N GLY A 95 0.65 -11.66 14.05
CA GLY A 95 1.32 -10.40 13.78
C GLY A 95 1.90 -10.29 12.36
N LEU A 96 2.31 -9.09 11.96
CA LEU A 96 3.05 -8.88 10.72
C LEU A 96 4.35 -9.73 10.67
N VAL A 97 4.99 -9.99 11.81
CA VAL A 97 6.18 -10.84 11.90
C VAL A 97 5.88 -12.31 11.55
N GLU A 98 4.67 -12.78 11.82
CA GLU A 98 4.26 -14.19 11.68
C GLU A 98 3.57 -14.48 10.35
N ILE A 99 3.19 -13.44 9.60
CA ILE A 99 2.36 -13.51 8.41
C ILE A 99 2.84 -14.53 7.37
N GLU A 100 4.16 -14.61 7.16
CA GLU A 100 4.78 -15.52 6.19
C GLU A 100 4.38 -16.99 6.41
N SER A 101 4.12 -17.38 7.66
CA SER A 101 3.75 -18.76 7.99
C SER A 101 2.33 -19.12 7.55
N TYR A 102 1.52 -18.13 7.20
CA TYR A 102 0.10 -18.29 6.88
C TYR A 102 -0.26 -17.82 5.47
N LEU A 103 0.65 -17.11 4.77
CA LEU A 103 0.39 -16.51 3.47
C LEU A 103 -0.09 -17.56 2.45
N PRO A 104 -1.14 -17.27 1.66
CA PRO A 104 -1.45 -18.03 0.45
C PRO A 104 -0.23 -18.05 -0.47
N THR A 105 0.05 -19.15 -1.16
CA THR A 105 1.26 -19.26 -1.99
C THR A 105 1.14 -18.58 -3.36
N ASP A 106 -0.08 -18.25 -3.78
CA ASP A 106 -0.44 -17.75 -5.10
C ASP A 106 -0.89 -16.29 -5.10
N PHE A 107 -0.76 -15.57 -3.98
CA PHE A 107 -1.23 -14.19 -3.88
C PHE A 107 -0.47 -13.24 -4.81
N ASP A 108 -1.21 -12.23 -5.28
CA ASP A 108 -0.64 -11.04 -5.91
C ASP A 108 -0.67 -9.84 -4.99
N TYR A 109 -1.71 -9.76 -4.18
CA TYR A 109 -1.95 -8.65 -3.28
C TYR A 109 -2.62 -9.15 -2.01
N VAL A 110 -2.15 -8.69 -0.85
CA VAL A 110 -2.80 -8.91 0.43
C VAL A 110 -3.05 -7.57 1.10
N HIS A 111 -4.31 -7.21 1.25
CA HIS A 111 -4.71 -6.02 2.01
C HIS A 111 -4.54 -6.28 3.51
N LEU A 112 -3.80 -5.43 4.22
CA LEU A 112 -3.50 -5.60 5.65
C LEU A 112 -4.25 -4.64 6.56
N GLN A 113 -4.72 -3.54 6.00
CA GLN A 113 -5.30 -2.48 6.79
C GLN A 113 -6.78 -2.72 7.10
N ARG A 114 -7.24 -2.09 8.18
CA ARG A 114 -8.65 -1.99 8.54
C ARG A 114 -9.43 -1.23 7.47
N ASP A 115 -10.67 -1.65 7.20
CA ASP A 115 -11.63 -1.06 6.25
C ASP A 115 -11.62 0.49 6.28
N CYS A 116 -10.72 1.12 5.52
CA CYS A 116 -10.77 2.54 5.22
C CYS A 116 -11.44 2.70 3.86
N GLY A 117 -12.40 3.61 3.78
CA GLY A 117 -13.15 3.86 2.56
C GLY A 117 -14.15 2.74 2.22
N TRP A 118 -15.37 3.18 1.91
CA TRP A 118 -16.44 2.29 1.48
C TRP A 118 -16.30 2.02 -0.02
N ASN A 119 -16.00 0.78 -0.40
CA ASN A 119 -16.07 0.32 -1.77
C ASN A 119 -17.36 -0.51 -1.97
N PRO A 120 -18.35 -0.02 -2.75
CA PRO A 120 -19.60 -0.75 -2.99
C PRO A 120 -19.42 -2.08 -3.74
N ASP A 121 -18.35 -2.21 -4.54
CA ASP A 121 -18.11 -3.38 -5.38
C ASP A 121 -17.31 -4.48 -4.66
N PHE A 122 -16.83 -4.18 -3.43
CA PHE A 122 -16.08 -5.12 -2.60
C PHE A 122 -16.90 -6.38 -2.24
N LYS A 123 -16.29 -7.55 -2.44
CA LYS A 123 -16.88 -8.86 -2.13
C LYS A 123 -15.82 -9.82 -1.60
N VAL A 124 -16.20 -10.61 -0.60
CA VAL A 124 -15.46 -11.82 -0.23
C VAL A 124 -15.91 -12.96 -1.13
N LEU A 125 -14.97 -13.54 -1.87
CA LEU A 125 -15.20 -14.67 -2.78
C LEU A 125 -15.06 -16.01 -2.06
N GLU A 126 -14.07 -16.11 -1.17
CA GLU A 126 -13.76 -17.33 -0.44
C GLU A 126 -13.28 -16.98 0.97
N GLY A 127 -13.90 -17.59 1.98
CA GLY A 127 -13.53 -17.41 3.38
C GLY A 127 -12.38 -18.32 3.78
N GLY A 128 -11.53 -17.84 4.70
CA GLY A 128 -10.47 -18.64 5.30
C GLY A 128 -10.24 -18.24 6.75
N LYS A 129 -9.39 -19.00 7.46
CA LYS A 129 -9.10 -18.73 8.88
C LYS A 129 -8.33 -17.42 9.07
N TYR A 130 -7.34 -17.17 8.22
CA TYR A 130 -6.42 -16.03 8.33
C TYR A 130 -6.61 -15.01 7.21
N PHE A 131 -6.96 -15.49 6.02
CA PHE A 131 -7.14 -14.68 4.82
C PHE A 131 -8.47 -15.00 4.15
N GLU A 132 -9.03 -13.99 3.50
CA GLU A 132 -10.21 -14.09 2.66
C GLU A 132 -9.82 -13.72 1.24
N ARG A 133 -10.22 -14.52 0.25
CA ARG A 133 -10.08 -14.15 -1.16
C ARG A 133 -11.12 -13.11 -1.50
N ILE A 134 -10.74 -12.05 -2.21
CA ILE A 134 -11.60 -10.88 -2.44
C ILE A 134 -11.74 -10.54 -3.93
N HIS A 135 -12.82 -9.84 -4.25
CA HIS A 135 -13.04 -9.09 -5.47
C HIS A 135 -13.30 -7.65 -5.09
N GLY A 136 -12.59 -6.73 -5.73
CA GLY A 136 -12.45 -5.36 -5.27
C GLY A 136 -11.60 -5.27 -3.99
N THR A 137 -11.01 -4.10 -3.76
CA THR A 137 -10.29 -3.81 -2.51
C THR A 137 -11.03 -2.77 -1.69
N PRO A 138 -10.99 -2.83 -0.35
CA PRO A 138 -11.23 -1.63 0.44
C PRO A 138 -10.28 -0.53 -0.04
N TRP A 139 -10.71 0.73 0.05
CA TRP A 139 -9.92 1.85 -0.45
C TRP A 139 -8.78 2.21 0.55
N GLY A 140 -7.78 2.96 0.07
CA GLY A 140 -6.55 3.27 0.81
C GLY A 140 -5.43 2.23 0.70
N THR A 141 -4.20 2.66 1.04
CA THR A 141 -2.96 1.88 0.83
C THR A 141 -1.96 1.92 1.99
N VAL A 142 -2.43 2.24 3.19
CA VAL A 142 -1.67 2.28 4.45
C VAL A 142 -0.81 1.03 4.66
N GLY A 143 -1.31 -0.16 4.30
CA GLY A 143 -0.50 -1.37 4.38
C GLY A 143 -0.99 -2.54 3.53
N TYR A 144 -0.06 -3.14 2.80
CA TYR A 144 -0.32 -4.31 1.97
C TYR A 144 0.94 -5.15 1.71
N LEU A 145 0.75 -6.41 1.29
CA LEU A 145 1.78 -7.19 0.61
C LEU A 145 1.50 -7.22 -0.88
N ILE A 146 2.55 -7.26 -1.69
CA ILE A 146 2.42 -7.33 -3.15
C ILE A 146 3.48 -8.25 -3.76
N SER A 147 3.05 -9.08 -4.71
CA SER A 147 3.92 -9.97 -5.48
C SER A 147 4.73 -9.20 -6.52
N GLN A 148 5.92 -9.69 -6.83
CA GLN A 148 6.74 -9.15 -7.92
C GLN A 148 6.00 -9.18 -9.26
N ARG A 149 5.16 -10.20 -9.48
CA ARG A 149 4.37 -10.36 -10.69
C ARG A 149 3.44 -9.17 -10.89
N LEU A 150 2.70 -8.79 -9.84
CA LEU A 150 1.81 -7.64 -9.88
C LEU A 150 2.59 -6.32 -9.98
N CYS A 151 3.73 -6.20 -9.28
CA CYS A 151 4.64 -5.06 -9.42
C CYS A 151 5.05 -4.84 -10.90
N ARG A 152 5.50 -5.90 -11.58
CA ARG A 152 5.90 -5.84 -13.00
C ARG A 152 4.76 -5.44 -13.91
N LEU A 153 3.54 -5.92 -13.66
CA LEU A 153 2.36 -5.53 -14.44
C LEU A 153 2.07 -4.03 -14.28
N ILE A 154 2.07 -3.53 -13.04
CA ILE A 154 1.82 -2.12 -12.74
C ILE A 154 2.89 -1.22 -13.37
N LEU A 155 4.17 -1.58 -13.23
CA LEU A 155 5.29 -0.80 -13.77
C LEU A 155 5.32 -0.82 -15.31
N ARG A 156 4.78 -1.86 -15.95
CA ARG A 156 4.69 -1.95 -17.40
C ARG A 156 3.56 -1.07 -17.95
N ASP A 157 2.37 -1.17 -17.35
CA ASP A 157 1.13 -0.69 -17.98
C ASP A 157 0.48 0.51 -17.27
N HIS A 158 0.88 0.78 -16.02
CA HIS A 158 0.18 1.71 -15.12
C HIS A 158 1.12 2.75 -14.48
N THR A 159 2.16 3.19 -15.19
CA THR A 159 3.03 4.28 -14.69
C THR A 159 2.41 5.67 -14.84
N LEU A 160 1.43 5.83 -15.72
CA LEU A 160 0.63 7.06 -15.84
C LEU A 160 -0.54 7.03 -14.84
N CYS A 161 -0.63 8.05 -13.99
CA CYS A 161 -1.66 8.16 -12.95
C CYS A 161 -3.03 8.50 -13.58
N LYS A 162 -3.85 7.49 -13.85
CA LYS A 162 -5.22 7.67 -14.36
C LYS A 162 -6.26 7.79 -13.24
N LEU A 163 -5.95 7.21 -12.10
CA LEU A 163 -6.77 7.19 -10.89
C LEU A 163 -5.84 7.04 -9.66
N PRO A 164 -6.34 7.28 -8.43
CA PRO A 164 -5.58 7.03 -7.21
C PRO A 164 -5.11 5.57 -7.11
N ILE A 165 -4.00 5.34 -6.42
CA ILE A 165 -3.31 4.04 -6.40
C ILE A 165 -4.16 2.93 -5.75
N ASP A 166 -4.94 3.26 -4.73
CA ASP A 166 -5.88 2.34 -4.08
C ASP A 166 -6.96 1.87 -5.07
N LYS A 167 -7.52 2.80 -5.85
CA LYS A 167 -8.48 2.48 -6.91
C LYS A 167 -7.85 1.68 -8.05
N LEU A 168 -6.54 1.79 -8.28
CA LEU A 168 -5.85 0.97 -9.27
C LEU A 168 -5.81 -0.48 -8.78
N PHE A 169 -5.48 -0.71 -7.51
CA PHE A 169 -5.52 -2.05 -6.93
C PHE A 169 -6.93 -2.65 -7.00
N ASP A 170 -7.95 -1.85 -6.70
CA ASP A 170 -9.35 -2.24 -6.87
C ASP A 170 -9.64 -2.69 -8.32
N GLN A 171 -9.27 -1.86 -9.30
CA GLN A 171 -9.44 -2.15 -10.73
C GLN A 171 -8.70 -3.42 -11.17
N LEU A 172 -7.52 -3.68 -10.62
CA LEU A 172 -6.69 -4.85 -10.97
C LEU A 172 -7.11 -6.14 -10.23
N SER A 173 -7.89 -6.01 -9.16
CA SER A 173 -8.32 -7.16 -8.35
C SER A 173 -9.03 -8.27 -9.12
N PRO A 174 -9.83 -8.04 -10.19
CA PRO A 174 -10.46 -9.11 -10.96
C PRO A 174 -9.47 -9.89 -11.85
N GLU A 175 -8.31 -9.30 -12.16
CA GLU A 175 -7.27 -9.88 -13.03
C GLU A 175 -6.14 -10.54 -12.23
N GLY A 176 -6.14 -10.37 -10.90
CA GLY A 176 -5.15 -10.92 -9.98
C GLY A 176 -5.75 -11.82 -8.91
N ILE A 177 -4.87 -12.33 -8.04
CA ILE A 177 -5.23 -13.15 -6.89
C ILE A 177 -5.10 -12.29 -5.64
N PHE A 178 -6.21 -11.68 -5.24
CA PHE A 178 -6.26 -10.72 -4.16
C PHE A 178 -6.84 -11.35 -2.90
N TYR A 179 -6.18 -11.06 -1.78
CA TYR A 179 -6.62 -11.45 -0.45
C TYR A 179 -6.73 -10.22 0.44
N ARG A 180 -7.46 -10.37 1.54
CA ARG A 180 -7.31 -9.55 2.75
C ARG A 180 -7.08 -10.44 3.94
N THR A 181 -6.51 -9.90 5.00
CA THR A 181 -6.54 -10.54 6.32
C THR A 181 -7.95 -10.51 6.90
N VAL A 182 -8.41 -11.61 7.50
CA VAL A 182 -9.75 -11.68 8.15
C VAL A 182 -9.86 -10.62 9.25
N LYS A 183 -8.83 -10.52 10.10
CA LYS A 183 -8.65 -9.42 11.03
C LYS A 183 -7.56 -8.50 10.50
N PRO A 184 -7.79 -7.18 10.41
CA PRO A 184 -6.76 -6.26 9.97
C PRO A 184 -5.55 -6.31 10.90
N LEU A 185 -4.36 -6.17 10.31
CA LEU A 185 -3.10 -6.11 11.05
C LEU A 185 -2.64 -4.68 11.30
N VAL A 186 -3.02 -3.77 10.40
CA VAL A 186 -2.70 -2.35 10.51
C VAL A 186 -3.94 -1.48 10.34
N GLY A 187 -3.84 -0.22 10.75
CA GLY A 187 -4.82 0.82 10.49
C GLY A 187 -4.11 2.15 10.25
N ALA A 188 -4.88 3.21 10.00
CA ALA A 188 -4.34 4.57 9.93
C ALA A 188 -4.46 5.27 11.30
N HIS A 189 -3.43 5.98 11.73
CA HIS A 189 -3.52 6.86 12.90
C HIS A 189 -4.43 8.07 12.61
N ASN A 190 -5.64 8.07 13.20
CA ASN A 190 -6.61 9.18 13.10
C ASN A 190 -6.16 10.53 13.70
N GLY A 191 -4.97 10.60 14.32
CA GLY A 191 -4.41 11.82 14.94
C GLY A 191 -3.43 12.59 14.05
N PHE A 192 -3.01 12.01 12.93
CA PHE A 192 -2.15 12.67 11.95
C PHE A 192 -2.96 12.76 10.65
N GLY A 193 -3.28 13.97 10.20
CA GLY A 193 -3.83 14.15 8.85
C GLY A 193 -2.90 13.50 7.81
N SER A 194 -3.43 13.12 6.65
CA SER A 194 -2.58 12.56 5.59
C SER A 194 -1.60 13.62 5.08
N ASP A 195 -0.32 13.51 5.45
CA ASP A 195 0.74 14.39 4.95
C ASP A 195 1.08 14.09 3.48
N VAL A 196 0.74 12.87 3.03
CA VAL A 196 0.86 12.42 1.63
C VAL A 196 -0.27 13.00 0.78
N HIS A 197 -1.51 12.99 1.28
CA HIS A 197 -2.67 13.58 0.59
C HIS A 197 -2.88 15.08 0.87
N GLY A 198 -1.98 15.71 1.64
CA GLY A 198 -2.01 17.08 2.15
C GLY A 198 -3.22 17.93 1.76
N THR A 199 -4.09 18.22 2.74
CA THR A 199 -5.19 19.19 2.63
C THR A 199 -4.73 20.53 2.06
#